data_AF-G0N8Y4-F1
#
_entry.id   AF-G0N8Y4-F1
#
_cell.length_a   1.000
_cell.length_b   1.000
_cell.length_c   1.000
_cell.angle_alpha   90.00
_cell.angle_beta   90.00
_cell.angle_gamma   90.00
#
_symmetry.space_group_name_H-M   'P 1'
#
loop_
_entity.id
_entity.type
_entity.pdbx_description
1 polymer ?
#
loop_
_entity_poly.entity_id
_entity_poly.type
_entity_poly.pdbx_seq_one_letter_code
_entity_poly.pdbx_strand_id
1 'polypeptide(L)'
;MIMFTEEQLMSFSYVVDFGVPEWFKMYYHVISVVSTVISFFSMYVILFQSGKMDGYRYYLFYMQFAGWMMDLHLSTLMQFIPLFPVFGGYCTGVLTQIFGIDDSFQTTYTAFTICLVASALNSCFVRKHQAISKISSKYLLNDIPYIIVIFLLNFYPVVAATLLYLSMLTKENQVILVKEVYPNLVQSFAQLPNYVVFDSNFWAIVFFAFIFFGCTYTLILIVTTTYQMFTFWRTIENILVLQIMQNIVPL
;
A
#
# COMPACT_ATOMS: atom_id res chain seq x y z
N MET A 1 0.18 -11.46 -33.81
CA MET A 1 1.45 -10.91 -33.32
C MET A 1 1.94 -9.93 -34.38
N ILE A 2 1.57 -8.66 -34.26
CA ILE A 2 1.94 -7.64 -35.24
C ILE A 2 3.34 -7.17 -34.83
N MET A 3 4.34 -7.50 -35.64
CA MET A 3 5.72 -7.11 -35.44
C MET A 3 5.89 -5.74 -36.10
N PHE A 4 5.95 -4.67 -35.30
CA PHE A 4 6.24 -3.33 -35.80
C PHE A 4 7.71 -3.26 -36.25
N THR A 5 7.98 -2.60 -37.37
CA THR A 5 9.34 -2.36 -37.88
C THR A 5 10.07 -1.32 -37.01
N GLU A 6 11.41 -1.43 -36.90
CA GLU A 6 12.24 -0.51 -36.09
C GLU A 6 12.01 0.98 -36.43
N GLU A 7 11.70 1.28 -37.69
CA GLU A 7 11.42 2.63 -38.18
C GLU A 7 10.05 3.18 -37.70
N GLN A 8 9.07 2.30 -37.49
CA GLN A 8 7.78 2.67 -36.90
C GLN A 8 7.86 2.85 -35.38
N LEU A 9 8.78 2.13 -34.72
CA LEU A 9 9.10 2.34 -33.30
C LEU A 9 9.83 3.67 -33.06
N MET A 10 10.74 4.06 -33.96
CA MET A 10 11.47 5.33 -33.85
C MET A 10 10.66 6.59 -34.24
N SER A 11 9.50 6.43 -34.89
CA SER A 11 8.63 7.54 -35.29
C SER A 11 7.41 7.74 -34.38
N PHE A 12 7.25 6.93 -33.32
CA PHE A 12 6.42 7.34 -32.19
C PHE A 12 7.12 8.51 -31.49
N SER A 13 6.75 9.73 -31.89
CA SER A 13 7.01 10.90 -31.08
C SER A 13 6.32 10.68 -29.73
N TYR A 14 7.09 10.26 -28.73
CA TYR A 14 6.60 10.13 -27.36
C TYR A 14 6.24 11.53 -26.86
N VAL A 15 4.98 11.92 -27.04
CA VAL A 15 4.46 13.16 -26.46
C VAL A 15 4.24 12.88 -24.98
N VAL A 16 5.30 13.09 -24.19
CA VAL A 16 5.25 13.03 -22.73
C VAL A 16 5.09 14.45 -22.22
N ASP A 17 4.04 14.69 -21.44
CA ASP A 17 3.84 15.97 -20.78
C ASP A 17 4.64 16.02 -19.47
N PHE A 18 5.65 16.89 -19.45
CA PHE A 18 6.45 17.17 -18.26
C PHE A 18 5.89 18.36 -17.46
N GLY A 19 4.81 18.99 -17.92
CA GLY A 19 4.14 20.05 -17.20
C GLY A 19 3.46 19.50 -15.94
N VAL A 20 3.58 20.25 -14.83
CA VAL A 20 2.77 19.98 -13.64
C VAL A 20 1.54 20.86 -13.69
N PRO A 21 0.32 20.30 -13.83
CA PRO A 21 -0.87 21.13 -13.79
C PRO A 21 -1.07 21.67 -12.38
N GLU A 22 -1.16 23.00 -12.22
CA GLU A 22 -1.34 23.63 -10.90
C GLU A 22 -2.63 23.17 -10.18
N TRP A 23 -3.68 22.85 -10.94
CA TRP A 23 -4.90 22.28 -10.39
C TRP A 23 -4.66 20.92 -9.71
N PHE A 24 -3.68 20.14 -10.19
CA PHE A 24 -3.35 18.81 -9.65
C PHE A 24 -2.61 18.93 -8.31
N LYS A 25 -1.68 19.89 -8.19
CA LYS A 25 -1.05 20.21 -6.90
C LYS A 25 -2.08 20.70 -5.89
N MET A 26 -2.95 21.62 -6.30
CA MET A 26 -4.02 22.14 -5.43
C MET A 26 -4.94 21.01 -4.95
N TYR A 27 -5.34 20.11 -5.85
CA TYR A 27 -6.13 18.92 -5.52
C TYR A 27 -5.46 18.06 -4.46
N TYR A 28 -4.16 17.78 -4.61
CA TYR A 28 -3.40 17.01 -3.63
C TYR A 28 -3.35 17.66 -2.24
N HIS A 29 -3.15 18.98 -2.16
CA HIS A 29 -3.15 19.66 -0.87
C HIS A 29 -4.52 19.63 -0.20
N VAL A 30 -5.60 19.86 -0.94
CA VAL A 30 -6.96 19.81 -0.41
C VAL A 30 -7.30 18.41 0.11
N ILE A 31 -7.02 17.36 -0.66
CA ILE A 31 -7.32 15.98 -0.24
C ILE A 31 -6.46 15.57 0.96
N SER A 32 -5.22 16.04 1.04
CA SER A 32 -4.33 15.79 2.18
C SER A 32 -4.88 16.38 3.48
N VAL A 33 -5.35 17.63 3.45
CA VAL A 33 -5.94 18.31 4.61
C VAL A 33 -7.20 17.56 5.08
N VAL A 34 -8.09 17.23 4.14
CA VAL A 34 -9.33 16.50 4.46
C VAL A 34 -9.03 15.11 5.01
N SER A 35 -8.15 14.33 4.37
CA SER A 35 -7.76 12.99 4.83
C SER A 35 -7.11 13.04 6.21
N THR A 36 -6.26 14.04 6.45
CA THR A 36 -5.62 14.25 7.76
C THR A 36 -6.66 14.46 8.85
N VAL A 37 -7.60 15.39 8.67
CA VAL A 37 -8.67 15.66 9.66
C VAL A 37 -9.49 14.40 9.95
N ILE A 38 -9.91 13.67 8.91
CA ILE A 38 -10.69 12.43 9.06
C ILE A 38 -9.88 11.35 9.78
N SER A 39 -8.59 11.20 9.45
CA SER A 39 -7.72 10.20 10.05
C SER A 39 -7.48 10.47 11.54
N PHE A 40 -7.23 11.72 11.92
CA PHE A 40 -7.08 12.11 13.33
C PHE A 40 -8.38 11.93 14.12
N PHE A 41 -9.52 12.31 13.53
CA PHE A 41 -10.82 12.05 14.14
C PHE A 41 -11.07 10.55 14.35
N SER A 42 -10.75 9.73 13.35
CA SER A 42 -10.88 8.27 13.43
C SER A 42 -9.99 7.68 14.52
N MET A 43 -8.72 8.11 14.60
CA MET A 43 -7.81 7.72 15.67
C MET A 43 -8.34 8.11 17.06
N TYR A 44 -8.88 9.32 17.21
CA TYR A 44 -9.50 9.78 18.45
C TYR A 44 -10.69 8.89 18.87
N VAL A 45 -11.61 8.59 17.95
CA VAL A 45 -12.76 7.70 18.24
C VAL A 45 -12.28 6.30 18.63
N ILE A 46 -11.29 5.74 17.93
CA ILE A 46 -10.74 4.41 18.22
C ILE A 46 -10.12 4.35 19.62
N LEU A 47 -9.40 5.39 20.05
CA LEU A 47 -8.71 5.39 21.34
C LEU A 47 -9.66 5.67 22.51
N PHE A 48 -10.58 6.63 22.36
CA PHE A 48 -11.33 7.17 23.49
C PHE A 48 -12.80 6.72 23.55
N GLN A 49 -13.42 6.37 22.41
CA GLN A 49 -14.85 6.02 22.34
C GLN A 49 -15.10 4.52 22.11
N SER A 50 -14.05 3.73 21.90
CA SER A 50 -14.12 2.31 21.55
C SER A 50 -14.27 1.38 22.76
N GLY A 51 -15.10 1.75 23.74
CA GLY A 51 -15.10 1.24 25.11
C GLY A 51 -15.23 -0.28 25.31
N LYS A 52 -15.65 -1.05 24.31
CA LYS A 52 -15.79 -2.52 24.37
C LYS A 52 -14.88 -3.30 23.42
N MET A 53 -14.07 -2.61 22.61
CA MET A 53 -13.11 -3.26 21.74
C MET A 53 -11.81 -3.41 22.53
N ASP A 54 -11.56 -4.63 23.02
CA ASP A 54 -10.34 -5.06 23.71
C ASP A 54 -9.06 -4.80 22.86
N GLY A 55 -7.97 -5.57 23.00
CA GLY A 55 -6.71 -5.35 22.26
C GLY A 55 -6.82 -5.16 20.72
N TYR A 56 -7.94 -5.50 20.09
CA TYR A 56 -8.24 -5.17 18.68
C TYR A 56 -8.17 -3.66 18.37
N ARG A 57 -8.51 -2.78 19.32
CA ARG A 57 -8.44 -1.32 19.12
C ARG A 57 -7.04 -0.83 18.71
N TYR A 58 -5.98 -1.46 19.24
CA TYR A 58 -4.61 -1.07 18.93
C TYR A 58 -4.19 -1.46 17.51
N TYR A 59 -4.72 -2.57 16.99
CA TYR A 59 -4.52 -2.97 15.60
C TYR A 59 -5.22 -1.99 14.65
N LEU A 60 -6.45 -1.59 14.97
CA LEU A 60 -7.17 -0.58 14.20
C LEU A 60 -6.47 0.78 14.22
N PHE A 61 -5.98 1.19 15.39
CA PHE A 61 -5.18 2.41 15.50
C PHE A 61 -3.92 2.34 14.65
N TYR A 62 -3.19 1.21 14.71
CA TYR A 62 -2.00 0.97 13.89
C TYR A 62 -2.29 1.07 12.39
N MET A 63 -3.38 0.47 11.92
CA MET A 63 -3.82 0.58 10.52
C MET A 63 -4.17 2.02 10.14
N GLN A 64 -4.92 2.75 10.98
CA GLN A 64 -5.27 4.14 10.71
C GLN A 64 -4.03 5.04 10.67
N PHE A 65 -3.08 4.82 11.57
CA PHE A 65 -1.82 5.55 11.61
C PHE A 65 -0.96 5.26 10.38
N ALA A 66 -0.82 3.99 9.97
CA ALA A 66 -0.11 3.62 8.76
C ALA A 66 -0.75 4.23 7.50
N GLY A 67 -2.09 4.23 7.42
CA GLY A 67 -2.84 4.85 6.33
C GLY A 67 -2.61 6.35 6.26
N TRP A 68 -2.68 7.03 7.41
CA TRP A 68 -2.39 8.46 7.50
C TRP A 68 -0.96 8.81 7.07
N MET A 69 0.03 8.01 7.48
CA MET A 69 1.43 8.18 7.06
C MET A 69 1.59 8.05 5.54
N MET A 70 0.93 7.06 4.93
CA MET A 70 0.93 6.88 3.48
C MET A 70 0.29 8.07 2.77
N ASP A 71 -0.90 8.48 3.22
CA ASP A 71 -1.63 9.60 2.62
C ASP A 71 -0.81 10.90 2.70
N LEU A 72 -0.26 11.21 3.87
CA LEU A 72 0.60 12.38 4.07
C LEU A 72 1.81 12.34 3.13
N HIS A 73 2.44 11.17 3.02
CA HIS A 73 3.60 10.98 2.14
C HIS A 73 3.25 11.22 0.67
N LEU A 74 2.20 10.57 0.16
CA LEU A 74 1.82 10.65 -1.24
C LEU A 74 1.31 12.04 -1.65
N SER A 75 0.45 12.64 -0.83
CA SER A 75 -0.29 13.85 -1.19
C SER A 75 0.45 15.16 -0.89
N THR A 76 1.32 15.19 0.13
CA THR A 76 2.00 16.44 0.52
C THR A 76 3.51 16.33 0.39
N LEU A 77 4.10 15.22 0.85
CA LEU A 77 5.56 15.11 0.93
C LEU A 77 6.20 14.80 -0.42
N MET A 78 5.67 13.82 -1.17
CA MET A 78 6.24 13.33 -2.42
C MET A 78 5.60 13.94 -3.66
N GLN A 79 4.25 13.97 -3.75
CA GLN A 79 3.50 14.39 -4.95
C GLN A 79 4.13 13.88 -6.26
N PHE A 80 4.09 12.56 -6.42
CA PHE A 80 4.71 11.88 -7.56
C PHE A 80 3.90 12.08 -8.85
N ILE A 81 4.62 12.38 -9.93
CA ILE A 81 4.07 12.61 -11.26
C ILE A 81 4.61 11.51 -12.18
N PRO A 82 3.76 10.55 -12.58
CA PRO A 82 4.17 9.51 -13.51
C PRO A 82 4.29 10.07 -14.93
N LEU A 83 5.36 9.68 -15.62
CA LEU A 83 5.67 10.15 -16.98
C LEU A 83 5.24 9.10 -18.01
N PHE A 84 3.95 8.93 -18.28
CA PHE A 84 3.52 7.92 -19.27
C PHE A 84 3.95 8.28 -20.70
N PRO A 85 4.43 7.33 -21.52
CA PRO A 85 4.54 5.88 -21.28
C PRO A 85 5.88 5.44 -20.70
N VAL A 86 6.76 6.37 -20.31
CA VAL A 86 8.02 6.06 -19.62
C VAL A 86 7.69 5.41 -18.28
N PHE A 87 8.35 4.29 -17.98
CA PHE A 87 8.19 3.64 -16.69
C PHE A 87 9.03 4.37 -15.64
N GLY A 88 8.49 5.50 -15.17
CA GLY A 88 9.19 6.43 -14.31
C GLY A 88 8.37 7.68 -14.03
N GLY A 89 8.99 8.62 -13.35
CA GLY A 89 8.35 9.87 -12.96
C GLY A 89 9.28 10.75 -12.15
N TYR A 90 8.74 11.83 -11.62
CA TYR A 90 9.47 12.75 -10.76
C TYR A 90 8.57 13.25 -9.63
N CYS A 91 9.19 13.68 -8.54
CA CYS A 91 8.49 14.17 -7.37
C CYS A 91 8.43 15.70 -7.37
N THR A 92 7.31 16.25 -6.90
CA THR A 92 7.12 17.71 -6.81
C THR A 92 6.70 18.18 -5.42
N GLY A 93 6.64 17.28 -4.45
CA GLY A 93 6.19 17.59 -3.10
C GLY A 93 7.24 18.31 -2.26
N VAL A 94 6.88 18.53 -0.99
CA VAL A 94 7.69 19.27 -0.01
C VAL A 94 9.10 18.67 0.15
N LEU A 95 9.26 17.35 0.09
CA LEU A 95 10.56 16.69 0.28
C LEU A 95 11.54 17.01 -0.84
N THR A 96 11.08 17.06 -2.09
CA THR A 96 11.93 17.45 -3.23
C THR A 96 12.16 18.95 -3.24
N GLN A 97 11.11 19.76 -3.08
CA GLN A 97 11.21 21.22 -3.26
C GLN A 97 11.97 21.94 -2.13
N ILE A 98 11.75 21.53 -0.87
CA ILE A 98 12.34 22.22 0.30
C ILE A 98 13.61 21.52 0.76
N PHE A 99 13.61 20.18 0.79
CA PHE A 99 14.70 19.39 1.36
C PHE A 99 15.64 18.78 0.32
N GLY A 100 15.29 18.80 -0.98
CA GLY A 100 16.10 18.22 -2.05
C GLY A 100 16.30 16.71 -1.91
N ILE A 101 15.37 15.99 -1.28
CA ILE A 101 15.48 14.53 -1.07
C ILE A 101 15.38 13.80 -2.41
N ASP A 102 16.18 12.75 -2.56
CA ASP A 102 16.21 11.95 -3.78
C ASP A 102 14.88 11.24 -4.11
N ASP A 103 14.46 11.32 -5.37
CA ASP A 103 13.20 10.72 -5.85
C ASP A 103 13.19 9.19 -5.78
N SER A 104 14.33 8.53 -5.92
CA SER A 104 14.43 7.07 -5.76
C SER A 104 14.20 6.68 -4.29
N PHE A 105 14.76 7.44 -3.34
CA PHE A 105 14.49 7.23 -1.92
C PHE A 105 13.01 7.44 -1.58
N GLN A 106 12.40 8.52 -2.08
CA GLN A 106 10.97 8.80 -1.85
C GLN A 106 10.06 7.70 -2.44
N THR A 107 10.43 7.15 -3.59
CA THR A 107 9.70 6.04 -4.22
C THR A 107 9.88 4.73 -3.46
N THR A 108 11.07 4.44 -2.93
CA THR A 108 11.30 3.31 -2.00
C THR A 108 10.47 3.44 -0.73
N TYR A 109 10.45 4.64 -0.12
CA TYR A 109 9.63 4.90 1.07
C TYR A 109 8.13 4.76 0.78
N THR A 110 7.70 5.12 -0.42
CA THR A 110 6.32 4.90 -0.87
C THR A 110 5.95 3.42 -0.86
N ALA A 111 6.78 2.55 -1.44
CA ALA A 111 6.53 1.11 -1.40
C ALA A 111 6.48 0.57 0.04
N PHE A 112 7.36 1.07 0.92
CA PHE A 112 7.30 0.73 2.34
C PHE A 112 5.94 1.09 2.95
N THR A 113 5.47 2.33 2.78
CA THR A 113 4.19 2.78 3.37
C THR A 113 2.97 2.06 2.81
N ILE A 114 2.92 1.78 1.49
CA ILE A 114 1.84 1.01 0.88
C ILE A 114 1.79 -0.41 1.46
N CYS A 115 2.94 -1.09 1.52
CA CYS A 115 3.00 -2.41 2.12
C CYS A 115 2.70 -2.39 3.62
N LEU A 116 3.09 -1.33 4.34
CA LEU A 116 2.77 -1.16 5.77
C LEU A 116 1.26 -1.10 6.01
N VAL A 117 0.53 -0.36 5.17
CA VAL A 117 -0.95 -0.31 5.23
C VAL A 117 -1.55 -1.69 4.99
N ALA A 118 -1.07 -2.42 3.97
CA ALA A 118 -1.53 -3.78 3.71
C ALA A 118 -1.24 -4.74 4.87
N SER A 119 -0.05 -4.65 5.48
CA SER A 119 0.35 -5.44 6.65
C SER A 119 -0.49 -5.11 7.89
N ALA A 120 -0.79 -3.84 8.12
CA ALA A 120 -1.65 -3.40 9.21
C ALA A 120 -3.10 -3.87 9.03
N LEU A 121 -3.61 -3.81 7.80
CA LEU A 121 -4.93 -4.35 7.43
C LEU A 121 -5.00 -5.87 7.70
N ASN A 122 -4.04 -6.63 7.19
CA ASN A 122 -3.97 -8.08 7.43
C ASN A 122 -3.90 -8.39 8.93
N SER A 123 -3.10 -7.65 9.69
CA SER A 123 -2.99 -7.81 11.14
C SER A 123 -4.33 -7.55 11.85
N CYS A 124 -5.11 -6.57 11.40
CA CYS A 124 -6.47 -6.32 11.89
C CYS A 124 -7.40 -7.51 11.64
N PHE A 125 -7.40 -8.05 10.42
CA PHE A 125 -8.24 -9.21 10.08
C PHE A 125 -7.87 -10.44 10.90
N VAL A 126 -6.58 -10.72 11.07
CA VAL A 126 -6.11 -11.82 11.92
C VAL A 126 -6.56 -11.62 13.37
N ARG A 127 -6.36 -10.42 13.95
CA ARG A 127 -6.80 -10.15 15.33
C ARG A 127 -8.31 -10.25 15.50
N LYS A 128 -9.09 -9.73 14.55
CA LYS A 128 -10.55 -9.80 14.57
C LYS A 128 -11.04 -11.25 14.49
N HIS A 129 -10.46 -12.03 13.58
CA HIS A 129 -10.77 -13.45 13.46
C HIS A 129 -10.44 -14.20 14.77
N GLN A 130 -9.26 -13.98 15.35
CA GLN A 130 -8.87 -14.61 16.62
C GLN A 130 -9.78 -14.22 17.80
N ALA A 131 -10.26 -12.97 17.85
CA ALA A 131 -11.22 -12.54 18.88
C ALA A 131 -12.55 -13.31 18.78
N ILE A 132 -13.05 -13.57 17.57
CA ILE A 132 -14.27 -14.35 17.34
C ILE A 132 -14.02 -15.85 17.58
N SER A 133 -12.89 -16.38 17.13
CA SER A 133 -12.46 -17.76 17.37
C SER A 133 -12.36 -18.09 18.86
N LYS A 134 -12.01 -17.11 19.72
CA LYS A 134 -12.00 -17.28 21.18
C LYS A 134 -13.38 -17.56 21.76
N ILE A 135 -14.44 -17.01 21.17
CA ILE A 135 -15.83 -17.25 21.58
C ILE A 135 -16.30 -18.64 21.13
N SER A 136 -15.92 -19.04 19.91
CA SER A 136 -16.31 -20.31 19.30
C SER A 136 -15.41 -21.50 19.69
N SER A 137 -14.24 -21.26 20.29
CA SER A 137 -13.15 -22.23 20.49
C SER A 137 -12.69 -22.98 19.22
N LYS A 138 -12.97 -22.42 18.03
CA LYS A 138 -12.61 -23.01 16.72
C LYS A 138 -11.61 -22.11 16.00
N TYR A 139 -10.57 -22.73 15.42
CA TYR A 139 -9.48 -22.04 14.70
C TYR A 139 -8.74 -20.96 15.53
N LEU A 140 -8.76 -21.11 16.86
CA LEU A 140 -7.96 -20.29 17.76
C LEU A 140 -6.49 -20.69 17.63
N LEU A 141 -5.63 -19.73 17.34
CA LEU A 141 -4.18 -19.91 17.30
C LEU A 141 -3.63 -19.83 18.72
N ASN A 142 -2.63 -20.66 19.01
CA ASN A 142 -1.81 -20.50 20.21
C ASN A 142 -0.95 -19.22 20.11
N ASP A 143 -0.40 -18.77 21.25
CA ASP A 143 0.34 -17.51 21.32
C ASP A 143 1.55 -17.45 20.38
N ILE A 144 2.35 -18.52 20.32
CA ILE A 144 3.56 -18.59 19.47
C ILE A 144 3.21 -18.43 17.97
N PRO A 145 2.36 -19.27 17.35
CA PRO A 145 2.02 -19.11 15.94
C PRO A 145 1.33 -17.77 15.65
N TYR A 146 0.54 -17.24 16.58
CA TYR A 146 -0.03 -15.91 16.44
C TYR A 146 1.05 -14.82 16.34
N ILE A 147 2.04 -14.83 17.25
CA ILE A 147 3.15 -13.88 17.25
C ILE A 147 3.96 -14.00 15.95
N ILE A 148 4.25 -15.22 15.49
CA ILE A 148 4.98 -15.46 14.23
C ILE A 148 4.23 -14.87 13.05
N VAL A 149 2.91 -15.09 12.95
CA VAL A 149 2.10 -14.53 11.86
C VAL A 149 2.13 -13.01 11.88
N ILE A 150 1.93 -12.38 13.04
CA ILE A 150 1.97 -10.92 13.15
C ILE A 150 3.37 -10.38 12.81
N PHE A 151 4.44 -11.04 13.26
CA PHE A 151 5.81 -10.65 12.92
C PHE A 151 6.06 -10.72 11.42
N LEU A 152 5.73 -11.83 10.76
CA LEU A 152 5.94 -12.01 9.32
C LEU A 152 5.15 -10.99 8.49
N LEU A 153 3.90 -10.70 8.88
CA LEU A 153 3.10 -9.66 8.24
C LEU A 153 3.80 -8.30 8.31
N ASN A 154 4.38 -7.94 9.45
CA ASN A 154 5.02 -6.62 9.64
C ASN A 154 6.47 -6.57 9.14
N PHE A 155 7.10 -7.71 8.88
CA PHE A 155 8.40 -7.78 8.24
C PHE A 155 8.30 -7.62 6.70
N TYR A 156 7.18 -8.00 6.11
CA TYR A 156 6.91 -7.90 4.66
C TYR A 156 7.20 -6.51 4.04
N PRO A 157 6.78 -5.37 4.64
CA PRO A 157 7.04 -4.05 4.07
C PRO A 157 8.53 -3.70 3.96
N VAL A 158 9.34 -4.17 4.92
CA VAL A 158 10.80 -3.95 4.92
C VAL A 158 11.44 -4.70 3.76
N VAL A 159 11.01 -5.95 3.53
CA VAL A 159 11.50 -6.76 2.40
C VAL A 159 11.07 -6.13 1.07
N ALA A 160 9.81 -5.72 0.93
CA ALA A 160 9.32 -5.06 -0.28
C ALA A 160 10.11 -3.78 -0.61
N ALA A 161 10.33 -2.92 0.38
CA ALA A 161 11.10 -1.69 0.20
C ALA A 161 12.57 -1.98 -0.16
N THR A 162 13.18 -2.98 0.47
CA THR A 162 14.56 -3.39 0.17
C THR A 162 14.69 -3.92 -1.27
N LEU A 163 13.75 -4.77 -1.71
CA LEU A 163 13.74 -5.27 -3.09
C LEU A 163 13.57 -4.14 -4.12
N LEU A 164 12.69 -3.18 -3.85
CA LEU A 164 12.53 -2.01 -4.71
C LEU A 164 13.81 -1.16 -4.73
N TYR A 165 14.42 -0.92 -3.58
CA TYR A 165 15.68 -0.18 -3.49
C TYR A 165 16.80 -0.85 -4.29
N LEU A 166 16.93 -2.18 -4.19
CA LEU A 166 17.90 -2.96 -4.99
C LEU A 166 17.62 -2.91 -6.50
N SER A 167 16.37 -2.66 -6.90
CA SER A 167 16.01 -2.48 -8.31
C SER A 167 16.27 -1.07 -8.85
N MET A 168 16.54 -0.09 -7.98
CA MET A 168 16.79 1.29 -8.40
C MET A 168 18.12 1.40 -9.14
N LEU A 169 18.10 2.11 -10.26
CA LEU A 169 19.31 2.48 -10.99
C LEU A 169 20.01 3.66 -10.31
N THR A 170 21.35 3.70 -10.41
CA THR A 170 22.12 4.92 -10.10
C THR A 170 21.74 6.03 -11.07
N LYS A 171 21.94 7.30 -10.68
CA LYS A 171 21.59 8.45 -11.54
C LYS A 171 22.31 8.41 -12.89
N GLU A 172 23.57 8.00 -12.91
CA GLU A 172 24.33 7.81 -14.15
C GLU A 172 23.66 6.80 -15.09
N ASN A 173 23.26 5.64 -14.55
CA ASN A 173 22.58 4.60 -15.34
C ASN A 173 21.18 5.03 -15.79
N GLN A 174 20.46 5.82 -14.98
CA GLN A 174 19.18 6.40 -15.39
C GLN A 174 19.35 7.36 -16.58
N VAL A 175 20.41 8.18 -16.59
CA VAL A 175 20.72 9.08 -17.72
C VAL A 175 21.08 8.28 -18.97
N ILE A 176 21.87 7.21 -18.83
CA ILE A 176 22.21 6.31 -19.95
C ILE A 176 20.94 5.68 -20.53
N LEU A 177 20.08 5.11 -19.68
CA LEU A 177 18.82 4.51 -20.10
C LEU A 177 17.92 5.50 -20.85
N VAL A 178 17.79 6.74 -20.35
CA VAL A 178 17.01 7.78 -21.03
C VAL A 178 17.59 8.11 -22.41
N LYS A 179 18.91 8.16 -22.56
CA LYS A 179 19.56 8.42 -23.86
C LYS A 179 19.36 7.28 -24.86
N GLU A 180 19.40 6.04 -24.38
CA GLU A 180 19.31 4.85 -25.24
C GLU A 180 17.86 4.53 -25.62
N VAL A 181 16.92 4.61 -24.67
CA VAL A 181 15.53 4.19 -24.86
C VAL A 181 14.63 5.36 -25.25
N TYR A 182 14.91 6.57 -24.77
CA TYR A 182 14.08 7.76 -24.96
C TYR A 182 14.89 8.98 -25.47
N PRO A 183 15.64 8.86 -26.59
CA PRO A 183 16.58 9.89 -27.04
C PRO A 183 15.91 11.27 -27.26
N ASN A 184 14.64 11.28 -27.69
CA ASN A 184 13.86 12.49 -27.92
C ASN A 184 13.46 13.24 -26.62
N LEU A 185 13.53 12.57 -25.46
CA LEU A 185 13.13 13.13 -24.16
C LEU A 185 14.31 13.60 -23.31
N VAL A 186 15.56 13.39 -23.76
CA VAL A 186 16.77 13.71 -22.99
C VAL A 186 16.79 15.16 -22.50
N GLN A 187 16.41 16.11 -23.36
CA GLN A 187 16.36 17.52 -22.97
C GLN A 187 15.29 17.79 -21.90
N SER A 188 14.13 17.16 -22.00
CA SER A 188 13.04 17.31 -21.02
C SER A 188 13.43 16.72 -19.67
N PHE A 189 14.06 15.54 -19.64
CA PHE A 189 14.59 14.95 -18.40
C PHE A 189 15.72 15.78 -17.78
N ALA A 190 16.58 16.40 -18.61
CA ALA A 190 17.67 17.26 -18.12
C ALA A 190 17.18 18.56 -17.46
N GLN A 191 15.94 18.98 -17.73
CA GLN A 191 15.32 20.15 -17.08
C GLN A 191 14.74 19.80 -15.69
N LEU A 192 14.54 18.52 -15.39
CA LEU A 192 14.03 18.09 -14.09
C LEU A 192 15.14 18.12 -13.04
N PRO A 193 14.86 18.62 -11.82
CA PRO A 193 15.86 18.63 -10.74
C PRO A 193 16.19 17.21 -10.27
N ASN A 194 15.20 16.33 -10.29
CA ASN A 194 15.35 14.93 -9.98
C ASN A 194 14.25 14.12 -10.70
N TYR A 195 14.51 12.84 -10.90
CA TYR A 195 13.56 11.89 -11.47
C TYR A 195 13.95 10.45 -11.11
N VAL A 196 13.04 9.52 -11.36
CA VAL A 196 13.29 8.08 -11.29
C VAL A 196 12.78 7.43 -12.57
N VAL A 197 13.63 6.64 -13.22
CA VAL A 197 13.24 5.75 -14.32
C VAL A 197 13.64 4.33 -13.95
N PHE A 198 12.74 3.40 -14.22
CA PHE A 198 12.92 1.99 -13.94
C PHE A 198 13.33 1.24 -15.19
N ASP A 199 14.24 0.29 -15.01
CA ASP A 199 14.61 -0.69 -16.02
C ASP A 199 14.14 -2.09 -15.59
N SER A 200 13.99 -2.98 -16.55
CA SER A 200 13.58 -4.38 -16.35
C SER A 200 14.73 -5.25 -15.88
N ASN A 201 15.38 -4.85 -14.80
CA ASN A 201 16.47 -5.61 -14.19
C ASN A 201 15.95 -6.79 -13.35
N PHE A 202 16.86 -7.70 -12.98
CA PHE A 202 16.52 -8.89 -12.19
C PHE A 202 15.79 -8.55 -10.88
N TRP A 203 16.25 -7.53 -10.14
CA TRP A 203 15.65 -7.12 -8.87
C TRP A 203 14.24 -6.54 -9.05
N ALA A 204 14.00 -5.82 -10.15
CA ALA A 204 12.67 -5.33 -10.50
C ALA A 204 11.70 -6.49 -10.73
N ILE A 205 12.12 -7.52 -11.47
CA ILE A 205 11.31 -8.74 -11.69
C ILE A 205 10.99 -9.42 -10.36
N VAL A 206 12.00 -9.58 -9.49
CA VAL A 206 11.82 -10.18 -8.15
C VAL A 206 10.86 -9.33 -7.31
N PHE A 207 10.98 -8.01 -7.33
CA PHE A 207 10.08 -7.10 -6.64
C PHE A 207 8.63 -7.25 -7.13
N PHE A 208 8.39 -7.21 -8.44
CA PHE A 208 7.04 -7.37 -8.99
C PHE A 208 6.43 -8.73 -8.67
N ALA A 209 7.22 -9.81 -8.74
CA ALA A 209 6.77 -11.14 -8.31
C ALA A 209 6.40 -11.15 -6.82
N PHE A 210 7.23 -10.56 -5.96
CA PHE A 210 7.01 -10.48 -4.52
C PHE A 210 5.74 -9.70 -4.16
N ILE A 211 5.47 -8.58 -4.85
CA ILE A 211 4.23 -7.81 -4.70
C ILE A 211 3.03 -8.62 -5.20
N PHE A 212 3.12 -9.29 -6.36
CA PHE A 212 2.04 -10.10 -6.90
C PHE A 212 1.62 -11.23 -5.95
N PHE A 213 2.58 -11.97 -5.40
CA PHE A 213 2.30 -13.02 -4.41
C PHE A 213 1.77 -12.44 -3.10
N GLY A 214 2.29 -11.29 -2.64
CA GLY A 214 1.78 -10.61 -1.43
C GLY A 214 0.33 -10.12 -1.57
N CYS A 215 -0.04 -9.56 -2.72
CA CYS A 215 -1.41 -9.17 -3.04
C CYS A 215 -2.35 -10.39 -3.06
N THR A 216 -1.92 -11.48 -3.71
CA THR A 216 -2.68 -12.73 -3.76
C THR A 216 -2.88 -13.32 -2.37
N TYR A 217 -1.83 -13.35 -1.55
CA TYR A 217 -1.88 -13.79 -0.16
C TYR A 217 -2.85 -12.95 0.68
N THR A 218 -2.75 -11.62 0.57
CA THR A 218 -3.63 -10.67 1.28
C THR A 218 -5.10 -10.92 0.93
N LEU A 219 -5.42 -11.10 -0.36
CA LEU A 219 -6.77 -11.40 -0.82
C LEU A 219 -7.28 -12.72 -0.20
N ILE A 220 -6.49 -13.79 -0.28
CA ILE A 220 -6.86 -15.10 0.28
C ILE A 220 -7.07 -15.00 1.79
N LEU A 221 -6.19 -14.33 2.52
CA LEU A 221 -6.29 -14.17 3.97
C LEU A 221 -7.56 -13.42 4.37
N ILE A 222 -7.85 -12.30 3.72
CA ILE A 222 -9.05 -11.50 4.02
C ILE A 222 -10.32 -12.29 3.69
N VAL A 223 -10.37 -12.96 2.54
CA VAL A 223 -11.53 -13.75 2.13
C VAL A 223 -11.77 -14.91 3.09
N THR A 224 -10.74 -15.68 3.41
CA THR A 224 -10.85 -16.86 4.30
C THR A 224 -11.24 -16.46 5.73
N THR A 225 -10.58 -15.46 6.31
CA THR A 225 -10.93 -14.97 7.66
C THR A 225 -12.34 -14.39 7.70
N THR A 226 -12.75 -13.64 6.67
CA THR A 226 -14.11 -13.08 6.59
C THR A 226 -15.17 -14.17 6.48
N TYR A 227 -14.95 -15.16 5.62
CA TYR A 227 -15.83 -16.31 5.46
C TYR A 227 -16.00 -17.09 6.77
N GLN A 228 -14.90 -17.34 7.49
CA GLN A 228 -14.92 -18.02 8.79
C GLN A 228 -15.68 -17.20 9.84
N MET A 229 -15.41 -15.90 9.95
CA MET A 229 -16.12 -15.00 10.86
C MET A 229 -17.65 -15.01 10.61
N PHE A 230 -18.06 -14.97 9.35
CA PHE A 230 -19.48 -14.98 8.97
C PHE A 230 -20.15 -16.33 9.30
N THR A 231 -19.45 -17.43 9.07
CA THR A 231 -19.94 -18.78 9.39
C THR A 231 -20.11 -18.97 10.89
N PHE A 232 -19.19 -18.44 11.69
CA PHE A 232 -19.31 -18.46 13.16
C PHE A 232 -20.51 -17.66 13.63
N TRP A 233 -20.74 -16.48 13.06
CA TRP A 233 -21.87 -15.63 13.41
C TRP A 233 -23.21 -16.34 13.20
N ARG A 234 -23.40 -16.96 12.03
CA ARG A 234 -24.59 -17.78 11.74
C ARG A 234 -24.77 -18.95 12.71
N THR A 235 -23.67 -19.58 13.11
CA THR A 235 -23.72 -20.72 14.04
C THR A 235 -24.18 -20.26 15.43
N ILE A 236 -23.65 -19.14 15.94
CA ILE A 236 -24.04 -18.57 17.24
C ILE A 236 -25.50 -18.12 17.22
N GLU A 237 -25.94 -17.45 16.16
CA GLU A 237 -27.33 -17.03 15.97
C GLU A 237 -28.30 -18.22 16.04
N ASN A 238 -28.00 -19.30 15.33
CA ASN A 238 -28.83 -20.51 15.36
C ASN A 238 -28.91 -21.13 16.77
N ILE A 239 -27.79 -21.16 17.51
CA ILE A 239 -27.77 -21.69 18.89
C ILE A 239 -28.63 -20.84 19.82
N LEU A 240 -28.53 -19.51 19.72
CA LEU A 240 -29.32 -18.58 20.55
C LEU A 240 -30.82 -18.70 20.25
N VAL A 241 -31.20 -18.81 18.97
CA VAL A 241 -32.61 -19.00 18.58
C VAL A 241 -33.15 -20.32 19.15
N LEU A 242 -32.38 -21.41 19.10
CA LEU A 242 -32.77 -22.70 19.68
C LEU A 242 -32.94 -22.61 21.21
N GLN A 243 -32.03 -21.93 21.91
CA GLN A 243 -32.13 -21.73 23.37
C GLN A 243 -33.36 -20.89 23.74
N ILE A 244 -33.66 -19.85 22.97
CA ILE A 244 -34.85 -19.02 23.18
C ILE A 244 -36.12 -19.84 22.93
N MET A 245 -36.19 -20.64 21.87
CA MET A 245 -37.35 -21.50 21.60
C MET A 245 -37.55 -22.56 22.69
N GLN A 246 -36.47 -23.14 23.23
CA GLN A 246 -36.56 -24.08 24.36
C GLN A 246 -37.05 -23.42 25.66
N ASN A 247 -36.75 -22.15 25.87
CA ASN A 247 -37.21 -21.40 27.06
C ASN A 247 -38.63 -20.83 26.93
N ILE A 248 -39.20 -20.76 25.71
CA ILE A 248 -40.55 -20.20 25.45
C ILE A 248 -41.64 -21.28 25.45
N VAL A 249 -41.30 -22.57 25.28
CA VAL A 249 -42.27 -23.67 25.42
C VAL A 249 -42.18 -24.22 26.85
N PRO A 250 -43.04 -23.79 27.79
CA PRO A 250 -43.14 -24.47 29.06
C PRO A 250 -43.80 -25.83 28.81
N LEU A 251 -43.15 -26.89 29.30
CA LEU A 251 -43.75 -28.22 29.45
C LEU A 251 -45.01 -28.15 30.33
#